data_AF-A0A1Z9UMS7-F1
#
_entry.id   AF-A0A1Z9UMS7-F1
#
_cell.length_a   1.000
_cell.length_b   1.000
_cell.length_c   1.000
_cell.angle_alpha   90.00
_cell.angle_beta   90.00
_cell.angle_gamma   90.00
#
_symmetry.space_group_name_H-M   'P 1'
#
loop_
_entity.id
_entity.type
_entity.pdbx_description
1 polymer ?
#
loop_
_entity_poly.entity_id
_entity_poly.type
_entity_poly.pdbx_seq_one_letter_code
_entity_poly.pdbx_strand_id
1 'polypeptide(L)' 'MSFKTQKLFAVEIEEIVKKYSMTHMQAVLYYCEKNDVDPSSITKLISKPLKEKIEANARDLNFLPKRGKLPIE' A
#
# COMPACT_ATOMS: atom_id res chain seq x y z
N MET A 1 -21.66 -8.52 -11.49
CA MET A 1 -20.90 -7.38 -10.93
C MET A 1 -20.04 -7.91 -9.80
N SER A 2 -18.74 -8.11 -10.01
CA SER A 2 -17.87 -8.70 -8.98
C SER A 2 -17.40 -7.61 -8.02
N PHE A 3 -18.02 -7.57 -6.83
CA PHE A 3 -17.53 -6.80 -5.71
C PHE A 3 -16.18 -7.38 -5.26
N LYS A 4 -15.06 -6.83 -5.76
CA LYS A 4 -13.75 -7.13 -5.19
C LYS A 4 -13.71 -6.52 -3.79
N THR A 5 -13.99 -7.34 -2.79
CA THR A 5 -13.94 -6.95 -1.37
C THR A 5 -12.53 -6.46 -1.04
N GLN A 6 -12.40 -5.49 -0.12
CA GLN A 6 -11.11 -4.95 0.32
C GLN A 6 -10.11 -6.05 0.78
N LYS A 7 -10.62 -7.20 1.24
CA LYS A 7 -9.82 -8.40 1.54
C LYS A 7 -9.12 -8.97 0.31
N LEU A 8 -9.83 -9.14 -0.80
CA LEU A 8 -9.26 -9.70 -2.03
C LEU A 8 -8.20 -8.76 -2.60
N PHE A 9 -8.47 -7.46 -2.56
CA PHE A 9 -7.50 -6.45 -2.95
C PHE A 9 -6.21 -6.55 -2.12
N ALA A 10 -6.32 -6.65 -0.80
CA ALA A 10 -5.14 -6.79 0.06
C ALA A 10 -4.30 -8.04 -0.27
N VAL A 11 -4.96 -9.18 -0.57
CA VAL A 11 -4.26 -10.42 -0.97
C VAL A 11 -3.51 -10.23 -2.29
N GLU A 12 -4.17 -9.69 -3.31
CA GLU A 12 -3.55 -9.42 -4.62
C GLU A 12 -2.33 -8.49 -4.49
N ILE A 13 -2.44 -7.43 -3.68
CA ILE A 13 -1.33 -6.52 -3.41
C ILE A 13 -0.17 -7.26 -2.74
N GLU A 14 -0.41 -8.09 -1.73
CA GLU A 14 0.67 -8.86 -1.08
C GLU A 14 1.33 -9.87 -2.03
N GLU A 15 0.57 -10.47 -2.94
CA GLU A 15 1.13 -11.34 -3.98
C GLU A 15 2.03 -10.57 -4.96
N ILE A 16 1.61 -9.39 -5.41
CA ILE A 16 2.41 -8.52 -6.28
C ILE A 16 3.70 -8.07 -5.55
N VAL A 17 3.58 -7.66 -4.29
CA VAL A 17 4.73 -7.30 -3.43
C VAL A 17 5.73 -8.44 -3.36
N LYS A 18 5.27 -9.68 -3.11
CA LYS A 18 6.15 -10.86 -3.04
C LYS A 18 6.73 -11.24 -4.39
N LYS A 19 5.94 -11.16 -5.45
CA LYS A 19 6.33 -11.59 -6.80
C LYS A 19 7.37 -10.68 -7.43
N TYR A 20 7.27 -9.37 -7.20
CA TYR A 20 8.15 -8.37 -7.79
C TYR A 20 9.08 -7.71 -6.77
N SER A 21 9.06 -8.15 -5.50
CA SER A 21 9.82 -7.55 -4.38
C SER A 21 9.71 -6.02 -4.34
N MET A 22 8.49 -5.51 -4.54
CA MET A 22 8.21 -4.07 -4.58
C MET A 22 7.43 -3.63 -3.34
N THR A 23 7.35 -2.32 -3.11
CA THR A 23 6.58 -1.79 -1.98
C THR A 23 5.08 -1.98 -2.16
N HIS A 24 4.33 -1.96 -1.06
CA HIS A 24 2.86 -1.96 -1.12
C HIS A 24 2.32 -0.81 -1.98
N MET A 25 2.97 0.37 -1.95
CA MET A 25 2.58 1.51 -2.80
C MET A 25 2.79 1.22 -4.29
N GLN A 26 3.95 0.66 -4.66
CA GLN A 26 4.24 0.28 -6.04
C GLN A 26 3.30 -0.83 -6.52
N ALA A 27 3.02 -1.82 -5.67
CA ALA A 27 2.10 -2.90 -5.99
C ALA A 27 0.67 -2.38 -6.23
N VAL A 28 0.23 -1.39 -5.46
CA VAL A 28 -1.05 -0.71 -5.67
C VAL A 28 -1.09 0.01 -7.02
N LEU A 29 -0.04 0.77 -7.36
CA LEU A 29 0.06 1.45 -8.66
C LEU A 29 0.10 0.46 -9.83
N TYR A 30 0.85 -0.64 -9.68
CA TYR A 30 0.91 -1.70 -10.68
C TYR A 30 -0.45 -2.36 -10.88
N TYR A 31 -1.18 -2.62 -9.79
CA TYR A 31 -2.53 -3.14 -9.88
C TYR A 31 -3.47 -2.17 -10.58
N CYS A 32 -3.40 -0.87 -10.25
CA CYS A 32 -4.14 0.19 -10.93
C CYS A 32 -3.89 0.18 -12.44
N GLU A 33 -2.63 0.16 -12.87
CA GLU A 33 -2.24 0.15 -14.27
C GLU A 33 -2.73 -1.12 -15.00
N LYS A 34 -2.63 -2.29 -14.36
CA LYS A 34 -3.04 -3.57 -14.95
C LYS A 34 -4.54 -3.73 -15.08
N ASN A 35 -5.32 -3.12 -14.19
CA ASN A 35 -6.78 -3.24 -14.16
C ASN A 35 -7.49 -2.00 -14.73
N ASP A 36 -6.73 -1.01 -15.24
CA ASP A 36 -7.24 0.29 -15.69
C ASP A 36 -8.09 0.99 -14.60
N VAL A 37 -7.59 0.96 -13.36
CA VAL A 37 -8.29 1.50 -12.18
C VAL A 37 -7.60 2.76 -11.69
N ASP A 38 -8.38 3.80 -11.48
CA ASP A 38 -7.87 5.05 -10.93
C ASP A 38 -7.37 4.87 -9.47
N PRO A 39 -6.14 5.33 -9.15
CA PRO A 39 -5.57 5.20 -7.81
C PRO A 39 -6.38 5.96 -6.75
N SER A 40 -7.03 7.07 -7.12
CA SER A 40 -7.92 7.82 -6.22
C SER A 40 -9.17 7.01 -5.86
N SER A 41 -9.70 6.20 -6.79
CA SER A 41 -10.80 5.28 -6.49
C SER A 41 -10.35 4.08 -5.64
N ILE A 42 -9.13 3.58 -5.87
CA ILE A 42 -8.57 2.46 -5.12
C ILE A 42 -8.23 2.80 -3.67
N THR A 43 -7.94 4.07 -3.34
CA THR A 43 -7.74 4.46 -1.93
C THR A 43 -8.93 4.13 -1.02
N LYS A 44 -10.16 4.06 -1.57
CA LYS A 44 -11.35 3.58 -0.83
C LYS A 44 -11.33 2.07 -0.58
N LEU A 45 -10.65 1.32 -1.44
CA LEU A 45 -10.46 -0.14 -1.33
C LEU A 45 -9.26 -0.51 -0.43
N ILE A 46 -8.35 0.43 -0.17
CA ILE A 46 -7.26 0.26 0.80
C ILE A 46 -7.84 0.25 2.22
N SER A 47 -7.92 -0.93 2.81
CA SER A 47 -8.25 -1.11 4.23
C SER A 47 -7.25 -0.38 5.14
N LYS A 48 -7.68 0.06 6.33
CA LYS A 48 -6.79 0.55 7.40
C LYS A 48 -5.48 -0.26 7.57
N PRO A 49 -5.52 -1.60 7.71
CA PRO A 49 -4.31 -2.40 7.84
C PRO A 49 -3.36 -2.32 6.64
N LEU A 50 -3.90 -2.22 5.41
CA LEU A 50 -3.06 -2.11 4.20
C LEU A 50 -2.39 -0.73 4.14
N LYS A 51 -3.10 0.32 4.55
CA LYS A 51 -2.55 1.66 4.68
C LYS A 51 -1.40 1.71 5.69
N GLU A 52 -1.56 1.08 6.85
CA GLU A 52 -0.48 0.97 7.84
C GLU A 52 0.75 0.24 7.29
N LYS A 53 0.56 -0.83 6.52
CA LYS A 53 1.67 -1.52 5.82
C LYS A 53 2.38 -0.61 4.81
N ILE A 54 1.64 0.19 4.05
CA ILE A 54 2.19 1.18 3.11
C ILE A 54 3.01 2.23 3.87
N GLU A 55 2.48 2.79 4.96
CA GLU A 55 3.21 3.77 5.79
C GLU A 55 4.45 3.17 6.45
N ALA A 56 4.36 1.92 6.91
CA ALA A 56 5.50 1.19 7.47
C ALA A 56 6.60 0.99 6.43
N ASN A 57 6.27 0.56 5.21
CA ASN A 57 7.21 0.49 4.08
C ASN A 57 7.82 1.86 3.76
N ALA A 58 7.03 2.93 3.73
CA ALA A 58 7.54 4.27 3.46
C ALA A 58 8.50 4.77 4.56
N ARG A 59 8.26 4.41 5.82
CA ARG A 59 9.20 4.69 6.93
C ARG A 59 10.48 3.87 6.81
N ASP A 60 10.36 2.58 6.52
CA ASP A 60 11.49 1.66 6.40
C ASP A 60 12.44 2.07 5.27
N LEU A 61 11.86 2.49 4.13
CA LEU A 61 12.59 3.00 2.98
C LEU A 61 13.04 4.46 3.12
N ASN A 62 12.89 5.06 4.31
CA ASN A 62 13.34 6.41 4.62
C ASN A 62 12.70 7.50 3.72
N PHE A 63 11.55 7.21 3.08
CA PHE A 63 10.78 8.16 2.26
C PHE A 63 10.01 9.17 3.09
N LEU A 64 9.77 8.87 4.37
CA LEU A 64 9.18 9.80 5.31
C LEU A 64 10.29 10.41 6.17
N PRO A 65 10.26 11.74 6.44
CA PRO A 65 11.23 12.36 7.32
C PRO A 65 11.20 11.63 8.66
N LYS A 66 12.37 11.20 9.13
CA LYS A 66 12.54 10.65 10.48
C LYS A 66 11.93 11.66 11.42
N ARG A 67 10.77 11.35 12.01
CA ARG A 67 10.24 12.15 13.11
C ARG A 67 11.30 12.03 14.20
N GLY A 68 12.12 13.07 14.34
CA GLY A 68 13.04 13.17 15.47
C GLY A 68 12.19 12.98 16.71
N LYS A 69 12.39 11.86 17.42
CA LYS A 69 11.89 11.79 18.79
C LYS A 69 12.64 12.90 19.50
N LEU A 70 11.91 13.91 20.00
CA LEU A 70 12.49 14.82 20.97
C LEU A 70 13.06 13.93 22.08
N PRO A 71 14.31 14.17 22.53
CA PRO A 71 14.76 13.61 23.79
C PRO A 71 13.75 14.07 24.84
N ILE A 72 13.11 13.12 25.50
CA ILE A 72 12.49 13.41 26.78
C ILE A 72 13.67 13.60 27.74
N GLU A 73 13.93 14.84 28.14
CA GLU A 73 14.72 15.12 29.34
C GLU A 73 13.94 14.66 30.59
#